data_AF-A0A0C9VZG7-F1
#
_entry.id   AF-A0A0C9VZG7-F1
#
_cell.length_a   1.000
_cell.length_b   1.000
_cell.length_c   1.000
_cell.angle_alpha   90.00
_cell.angle_beta   90.00
_cell.angle_gamma   90.00
#
_symmetry.space_group_name_H-M   'P 1'
#
loop_
_entity.id
_entity.type
_entity.pdbx_description
1 polymer ?
#
loop_
_entity_poly.entity_id
_entity_poly.type
_entity_poly.pdbx_seq_one_letter_code
_entity_poly.pdbx_strand_id
1 'polypeptide(L)'
;MMSLASAEPLADLPGILDLLRREGRKKGKDWLKDKLVADEFALTGICHQMRLIPVENWKAGPNTTNRNEQAHRDANRDGIWLSFFAGIM
;
A
#
# COMPACT_ATOMS: atom_id res chain seq x y z
N MET A 1 -17.72 8.12 -1.76
CA MET A 1 -16.33 8.19 -2.26
C MET A 1 -15.70 6.83 -2.04
N MET A 2 -15.21 6.18 -3.09
CA MET A 2 -14.43 4.94 -2.96
C MET A 2 -13.01 5.33 -2.54
N SER A 3 -12.60 4.90 -1.35
CA SER A 3 -11.24 5.12 -0.85
C SER A 3 -10.44 3.83 -1.01
N LEU A 4 -9.27 3.92 -1.62
CA LEU A 4 -8.30 2.81 -1.64
C LEU A 4 -7.75 2.51 -0.25
N ALA A 5 -7.76 3.49 0.65
CA ALA A 5 -7.36 3.35 2.04
C ALA A 5 -8.44 2.62 2.84
N SER A 6 -8.52 1.31 2.67
CA SER A 6 -9.47 0.44 3.39
C SER A 6 -8.79 -0.81 3.96
N ALA A 7 -9.19 -1.16 5.18
CA ALA A 7 -8.78 -2.39 5.86
C ALA A 7 -9.57 -3.59 5.37
N GLU A 8 -10.72 -3.35 4.75
CA GLU A 8 -11.59 -4.40 4.27
C GLU A 8 -11.25 -4.73 2.81
N PRO A 9 -11.38 -6.00 2.42
CA PRO A 9 -11.16 -6.39 1.05
C PRO A 9 -12.14 -5.64 0.14
N LEU A 10 -11.62 -4.83 -0.79
CA LEU A 10 -12.38 -4.27 -1.89
C LEU A 10 -12.85 -5.43 -2.78
N ALA A 11 -14.17 -5.51 -3.00
CA ALA A 11 -14.79 -6.57 -3.78
C ALA A 11 -14.29 -6.64 -5.24
N ASP A 12 -13.87 -5.51 -5.82
CA ASP A 12 -13.34 -5.44 -7.19
C ASP A 12 -12.13 -4.50 -7.26
N LEU A 13 -11.02 -4.92 -6.65
CA LEU A 13 -9.75 -4.22 -6.72
C LEU A 13 -9.27 -3.97 -8.18
N PRO A 14 -9.34 -4.95 -9.11
CA PRO A 14 -8.96 -4.73 -10.50
C PRO A 14 -9.82 -3.67 -11.19
N GLY A 15 -11.14 -3.70 -11.01
CA GLY A 15 -12.04 -2.71 -11.57
C GLY A 15 -11.81 -1.30 -11.00
N ILE A 16 -11.44 -1.19 -9.73
CA ILE A 16 -11.13 0.09 -9.09
C ILE A 16 -9.81 0.68 -9.63
N LEU A 17 -8.79 -0.16 -9.85
CA LEU A 17 -7.54 0.29 -10.48
C LEU A 17 -7.77 0.71 -11.94
N ASP A 18 -8.62 -0.02 -12.67
CA ASP A 18 -8.99 0.36 -14.05
C ASP A 18 -9.80 1.65 -14.08
N LEU A 19 -10.68 1.87 -13.10
CA LEU A 19 -11.43 3.11 -12.93
C LEU A 19 -10.50 4.29 -12.62
N LEU A 20 -9.53 4.14 -11.70
CA LEU A 20 -8.51 5.17 -11.44
C LEU A 20 -7.67 5.49 -12.69
N ARG A 21 -7.38 4.46 -13.49
CA ARG A 21 -6.66 4.60 -14.77
C ARG A 21 -7.49 5.34 -15.83
N ARG A 22 -8.80 5.15 -15.86
CA ARG A 22 -9.72 5.77 -16.83
C ARG A 22 -10.13 7.18 -16.40
N GLU A 23 -10.58 7.35 -15.17
CA GLU A 23 -11.10 8.62 -14.65
C GLU A 23 -9.99 9.62 -14.31
N GLY A 24 -8.86 9.15 -13.78
CA GLY A 24 -7.73 10.01 -13.42
C GLY A 24 -6.93 10.57 -14.61
N ARG A 25 -7.29 10.18 -15.84
CA ARG A 25 -6.59 10.54 -17.09
C ARG A 25 -5.06 10.38 -16.95
N LYS A 26 -4.28 11.38 -17.34
CA LYS A 26 -2.81 11.35 -17.26
C LYS A 26 -2.31 11.28 -15.81
N LYS A 27 -2.87 12.09 -14.91
CA LYS A 27 -2.45 12.13 -13.51
C LYS A 27 -2.70 10.81 -12.78
N GLY A 28 -3.86 10.19 -12.98
CA GLY A 28 -4.18 8.88 -12.40
C GLY A 28 -3.34 7.75 -12.99
N LYS A 29 -3.07 7.78 -14.31
CA LYS A 29 -2.15 6.83 -14.95
C LYS A 29 -0.72 6.97 -14.43
N ASP A 30 -0.21 8.19 -14.34
CA ASP A 30 1.15 8.45 -13.87
C ASP A 30 1.28 8.12 -12.39
N TRP A 31 0.29 8.47 -11.57
CA TRP A 31 0.23 8.08 -10.15
C TRP A 31 0.17 6.57 -9.99
N LEU A 32 -0.68 5.87 -10.75
CA LEU A 32 -0.79 4.41 -10.66
C LEU A 32 0.51 3.73 -11.15
N LYS A 33 1.14 4.27 -12.18
CA LYS A 33 2.43 3.79 -12.69
C LYS A 33 3.55 4.01 -11.67
N ASP A 34 3.58 5.17 -11.01
CA ASP A 34 4.52 5.46 -9.92
C ASP A 34 4.35 4.44 -8.77
N LYS A 35 3.11 4.23 -8.33
CA LYS A 35 2.78 3.32 -7.22
C LYS A 35 2.89 1.82 -7.55
N LEU A 36 2.93 1.43 -8.81
CA LEU A 36 3.12 0.02 -9.24
C LEU A 36 4.55 -0.28 -9.70
N VAL A 37 5.22 0.67 -10.34
CA VAL A 37 6.50 0.45 -11.04
C VAL A 37 7.67 1.10 -10.31
N ALA A 38 7.49 2.30 -9.76
CA ALA A 38 8.57 2.98 -9.05
C ALA A 38 8.70 2.47 -7.60
N ASP A 39 7.60 2.00 -7.02
CA ASP A 39 7.54 1.57 -5.64
C ASP A 39 6.52 0.44 -5.45
N GLU A 40 6.95 -0.80 -5.68
CA GLU A 40 6.12 -2.02 -5.59
C GLU A 40 5.39 -2.15 -4.24
N PHE A 41 5.94 -1.54 -3.19
CA PHE A 41 5.39 -1.57 -1.84
C PHE A 41 4.51 -0.36 -1.50
N ALA A 42 4.50 0.72 -2.30
CA ALA A 42 3.70 1.90 -2.01
C ALA A 42 2.19 1.61 -2.05
N LEU A 43 1.75 0.72 -2.96
CA LEU A 43 0.34 0.31 -3.02
C LEU A 43 -0.07 -0.56 -1.82
N THR A 44 0.87 -1.34 -1.28
CA THR A 44 0.66 -2.16 -0.07
C THR A 44 0.51 -1.33 1.21
N GLY A 45 1.07 -0.11 1.22
CA GLY A 45 0.89 0.86 2.29
C GLY A 45 -0.53 1.45 2.34
N ILE A 46 -1.18 1.54 1.17
CA ILE A 46 -2.49 2.18 0.99
C ILE A 46 -3.61 1.16 0.99
N CYS A 47 -3.45 0.01 0.33
CA CYS A 47 -4.48 -1.02 0.18
C CYS A 47 -4.09 -2.29 0.94
N HIS A 48 -4.94 -2.72 1.88
CA HIS A 48 -4.73 -3.99 2.59
C HIS A 48 -4.55 -5.15 1.64
N GLN A 49 -5.45 -5.36 0.69
CA GLN A 49 -5.48 -6.60 -0.07
C GLN A 49 -4.17 -6.95 -0.78
N MET A 50 -3.28 -5.97 -0.98
CA MET A 50 -1.96 -6.18 -1.59
C MET A 50 -0.83 -6.34 -0.56
N ARG A 51 -1.12 -6.23 0.73
CA ARG A 51 -0.14 -6.19 1.82
C ARG A 51 0.26 -7.59 2.29
N LEU A 52 1.50 -7.67 2.76
CA LEU A 52 2.10 -8.84 3.40
C LEU A 52 1.98 -8.82 4.94
N ILE A 53 1.72 -7.64 5.55
CA ILE A 53 1.57 -7.50 7.01
C ILE A 53 0.15 -7.84 7.54
N PRO A 54 0.01 -8.29 8.81
CA PRO A 54 -1.27 -8.63 9.42
C PRO A 54 -2.23 -7.44 9.52
N VAL A 55 -3.54 -7.71 9.58
CA VAL A 55 -4.62 -6.70 9.73
C VAL A 55 -4.50 -5.90 10.99
N GLU A 56 -4.12 -6.56 12.08
CA GLU A 56 -4.01 -5.96 13.40
C GLU A 56 -2.95 -4.87 13.38
N ASN A 57 -1.79 -5.15 12.76
CA ASN A 57 -0.68 -4.20 12.65
C ASN A 57 -1.01 -3.03 11.73
N TRP A 58 -1.76 -3.28 10.65
CA TRP A 58 -2.16 -2.23 9.71
C TRP A 58 -3.26 -1.32 10.26
N LYS A 59 -4.13 -1.84 11.14
CA LYS A 59 -5.16 -1.07 11.84
C LYS A 59 -4.63 -0.31 13.06
N ALA A 60 -3.37 -0.52 13.45
CA ALA A 60 -2.77 0.12 14.62
C ALA A 60 -2.62 1.65 14.47
N GLY A 61 -2.66 2.16 13.24
CA GLY A 61 -2.55 3.59 12.96
C GLY A 61 -3.59 4.08 11.94
N PRO A 62 -3.93 5.38 11.95
CA PRO A 62 -4.83 5.98 10.97
C PRO A 62 -4.22 5.89 9.56
N ASN A 63 -4.96 5.29 8.64
CA ASN A 63 -4.58 5.07 7.25
C ASN A 63 -4.71 6.31 6.34
N THR A 64 -4.94 7.49 6.91
CA THR A 64 -5.18 8.75 6.19
C THR A 64 -3.97 9.68 6.17
N THR A 65 -2.84 9.26 6.77
CA THR A 65 -1.64 10.10 6.86
C THR A 65 -0.47 9.51 6.06
N ASN A 66 0.26 10.36 5.36
CA ASN A 66 1.46 9.99 4.59
C ASN A 66 2.53 9.30 5.46
N ARG A 67 2.55 9.57 6.77
CA ARG A 67 3.45 8.90 7.71
C ARG A 67 3.09 7.43 7.91
N ASN A 68 1.80 7.13 8.03
CA ASN A 68 1.33 5.77 8.24
C ASN A 68 1.44 4.93 6.95
N GLU A 69 1.19 5.56 5.80
CA GLU A 69 1.45 4.94 4.48
C GLU A 69 2.93 4.53 4.32
N GLN A 70 3.87 5.41 4.71
CA GLN A 70 5.30 5.10 4.71
C GLN A 70 5.63 3.97 5.70
N ALA A 71 5.12 4.01 6.93
CA ALA A 71 5.37 2.96 7.91
C ALA A 71 4.85 1.59 7.46
N HIS A 72 3.67 1.53 6.85
CA HIS A 72 3.13 0.30 6.28
C HIS A 72 3.94 -0.19 5.09
N ARG A 73 4.36 0.73 4.21
CA ARG A 73 5.25 0.41 3.08
C ARG A 73 6.55 -0.20 3.58
N ASP A 74 7.21 0.44 4.54
CA ASP A 74 8.49 -0.02 5.08
C ASP A 74 8.31 -1.39 5.76
N ALA A 75 7.25 -1.60 6.53
CA ALA A 75 6.93 -2.90 7.11
C ALA A 75 6.63 -4.01 6.06
N ASN A 76 6.04 -3.67 4.91
CA ASN A 76 5.84 -4.61 3.81
C ASN A 76 7.14 -4.89 3.04
N ARG A 77 8.02 -3.89 2.89
CA ARG A 77 9.31 -4.01 2.21
C ARG A 77 10.33 -4.80 3.04
N ASP A 78 10.42 -4.48 4.32
CA ASP A 78 11.38 -5.09 5.26
C ASP A 78 10.86 -6.46 5.75
N GLY A 79 9.55 -6.68 5.65
CA GLY A 79 8.89 -7.90 6.10
C GLY A 79 8.68 -7.94 7.62
N ILE A 80 7.77 -8.83 8.05
CA ILE A 80 7.48 -9.08 9.48
C ILE A 80 8.65 -9.83 10.17
N TRP A 81 9.59 -10.34 9.38
CA TRP A 81 10.67 -11.24 9.79
C TRP A 81 12.04 -10.75 9.31
N LEU A 82 12.32 -9.45 9.38
CA LEU A 82 13.72 -9.03 9.34
C LEU A 82 14.39 -9.58 10.60
N SER A 83 14.90 -10.80 10.48
CA SER A 83 15.83 -11.39 11.43
C SER A 83 16.94 -10.37 11.57
N PHE A 84 17.14 -9.88 12.78
CA PHE A 84 18.21 -8.96 13.15
C PHE A 84 19.56 -9.69 13.03
N PHE A 85 19.96 -10.09 11.82
CA PHE A 85 21.17 -10.84 11.53
C PHE A 85 22.03 -10.04 10.55
N ALA A 86 22.70 -9.03 11.09
CA ALA A 86 24.05 -8.60 10.73
C ALA A 86 24.34 -7.22 11.35
N GLY A 87 24.73 -7.24 12.63
CA GLY A 87 25.20 -6.07 13.35
C GLY A 87 26.09 -6.46 14.54
N ILE A 88 26.92 -7.50 14.35
CA ILE A 88 28.11 -7.65 15.18
C ILE A 88 29.18 -6.82 14.47
N MET A 89 29.46 -5.63 15.00
CA MET A 89 30.77 -5.00 14.87
C MET A 89 31.61 -5.40 16.08
#